data_AF-A0A4R4W7C7-F1
#
_entry.id   AF-A0A4R4W7C7-F1
#
_cell.length_a   1.000
_cell.length_b   1.000
_cell.length_c   1.000
_cell.angle_alpha   90.00
_cell.angle_beta   90.00
_cell.angle_gamma   90.00
#
_symmetry.space_group_name_H-M   'P 1'
#
loop_
_entity.id
_entity.type
_entity.pdbx_description
1 polymer ?
#
loop_
_entity_poly.entity_id
_entity_poly.type
_entity_poly.pdbx_seq_one_letter_code
_entity_poly.pdbx_strand_id
1 'polypeptide(L)'
;MSEEEQGLEPDPRTHHKANSHVRRWGAVYVLLVLFLGSWIGQFFTQLSEFRSEQEEHNQAFAWADFFPTFLASTFENWQSEWLQLVFQAILLLGAKHLIFRVDAEDMERLEAKVDKINRQLESTQQT
;
A
#
# COMPACT_ATOMS: atom_id res chain seq x y z
N MET A 1 46.43 28.38 -25.95
CA MET A 1 45.84 27.10 -25.55
C MET A 1 46.44 26.74 -24.20
N SER A 2 45.69 27.02 -23.13
CA SER A 2 46.03 26.61 -21.77
C SER A 2 44.69 26.50 -21.05
N GLU A 3 44.16 25.28 -21.09
CA GLU A 3 42.94 24.88 -20.44
C GLU A 3 43.15 25.01 -18.93
N GLU A 4 42.46 25.96 -18.32
CA GLU A 4 42.19 25.94 -16.90
C GLU A 4 41.24 24.77 -16.65
N GLU A 5 41.81 23.60 -16.32
CA GLU A 5 41.05 22.53 -15.67
C GLU A 5 40.51 23.08 -14.34
N GLN A 6 39.33 23.69 -14.41
CA GLN A 6 38.48 23.98 -13.26
C GLN A 6 38.03 22.63 -12.69
N GLY A 7 38.90 22.02 -11.89
CA GLY A 7 38.57 20.87 -11.06
C GLY A 7 37.42 21.26 -10.15
N LEU A 8 36.24 20.65 -10.38
CA LEU A 8 35.09 20.76 -9.50
C LEU A 8 35.53 20.48 -8.06
N GLU A 9 35.26 21.42 -7.14
CA GLU A 9 35.46 21.16 -5.72
C GLU A 9 34.67 19.91 -5.30
N PRO A 10 35.24 19.00 -4.48
CA PRO A 10 34.51 17.85 -3.97
C PRO A 10 33.28 18.32 -3.18
N ASP A 11 32.11 17.70 -3.42
CA ASP A 11 30.86 18.00 -2.71
C ASP A 11 31.09 18.06 -1.18
N PRO A 12 30.79 19.18 -0.50
CA PRO A 12 31.01 19.35 0.94
C PRO A 12 30.13 18.44 1.80
N ARG A 13 29.18 17.69 1.23
CA ARG A 13 28.32 16.74 1.95
C ARG A 13 28.99 15.37 2.13
N THR A 14 30.12 15.31 2.82
CA THR A 14 30.88 14.04 3.02
C THR A 14 30.40 13.16 4.19
N HIS A 15 29.28 13.49 4.84
CA HIS A 15 28.76 12.73 5.98
C HIS A 15 27.34 12.17 5.75
N HIS A 16 27.18 11.33 4.72
CA HIS A 16 26.03 10.42 4.70
C HIS A 16 26.22 9.36 5.79
N LYS A 17 25.56 9.50 6.95
CA LYS A 17 25.51 8.42 7.96
C LYS A 17 25.01 7.15 7.28
N ALA A 18 25.80 6.09 7.32
CA ALA A 18 25.45 4.79 6.77
C ALA A 18 24.00 4.44 7.17
N ASN A 19 23.14 4.20 6.18
CA ASN A 19 21.77 3.75 6.41
C ASN A 19 21.86 2.39 7.12
N SER A 20 21.66 2.36 8.44
CA SER A 20 21.63 1.10 9.16
C SER A 20 20.51 0.24 8.60
N HIS A 21 20.73 -1.07 8.48
CA HIS A 21 19.74 -2.01 7.97
C HIS A 21 18.40 -1.87 8.71
N VAL A 22 18.47 -1.60 10.02
CA VAL A 22 17.35 -1.30 10.90
C VAL A 22 16.61 -0.01 10.52
N ARG A 23 17.29 1.06 10.08
CA ARG A 23 16.61 2.28 9.61
C ARG A 23 15.91 2.05 8.26
N ARG A 24 16.45 1.17 7.42
CA ARG A 24 15.86 0.83 6.12
C ARG A 24 14.67 -0.13 6.23
N TRP A 25 14.73 -1.08 7.16
CA TRP A 25 13.72 -2.14 7.33
C TRP A 25 12.92 -2.04 8.64
N GLY A 26 13.11 -0.96 9.41
CA GLY A 26 12.49 -0.79 10.73
C GLY A 26 10.97 -0.93 10.69
N ALA A 27 10.32 -0.35 9.67
CA ALA A 27 8.88 -0.49 9.47
C ALA A 27 8.45 -1.95 9.26
N VAL A 28 9.23 -2.74 8.52
CA VAL A 28 8.96 -4.17 8.31
C VAL A 28 9.07 -4.94 9.61
N TYR A 29 10.09 -4.67 10.43
CA TYR A 29 10.22 -5.33 11.73
C TYR A 29 9.08 -4.96 12.69
N VAL A 30 8.70 -3.68 12.74
CA VAL A 30 7.56 -3.23 13.56
C VAL A 30 6.27 -3.91 13.11
N LEU A 31 5.99 -3.92 11.80
CA LEU A 31 4.81 -4.59 11.26
C LEU A 31 4.83 -6.09 11.53
N LEU A 32 5.97 -6.75 11.41
CA LEU A 32 6.11 -8.17 11.71
C LEU A 32 5.83 -8.46 13.19
N VAL A 33 6.34 -7.63 14.10
CA VAL A 33 6.07 -7.78 15.54
C VAL A 33 4.59 -7.57 15.85
N LEU A 34 3.97 -6.53 15.28
CA LEU A 34 2.53 -6.30 15.45
C LEU A 34 1.69 -7.44 14.88
N PHE A 35 2.06 -7.95 13.69
CA PHE A 35 1.38 -9.06 13.03
C PHE A 35 1.48 -10.35 13.84
N LEU A 36 2.69 -10.72 14.30
CA LEU A 36 2.88 -11.90 15.14
C LEU A 36 2.15 -11.73 16.49
N GLY A 37 2.18 -10.53 17.07
CA GLY A 37 1.44 -10.21 18.28
C GLY A 37 -0.08 -10.40 18.10
N SER A 38 -0.66 -9.89 17.01
CA SER A 38 -2.07 -10.09 16.72
C SER A 38 -2.42 -11.55 16.43
N TRP A 39 -1.56 -12.27 15.72
CA TRP A 39 -1.79 -13.68 15.39
C TRP A 39 -1.72 -14.57 16.63
N ILE A 40 -0.81 -14.29 17.56
CA ILE A 40 -0.75 -14.93 18.89
C ILE A 40 -2.02 -14.59 19.69
N GLY A 41 -2.47 -13.33 19.66
CA GLY A 41 -3.74 -12.93 20.29
C GLY A 41 -4.93 -13.74 19.75
N GLN A 42 -5.05 -13.86 18.43
CA GLN A 42 -6.06 -14.67 17.76
C GLN A 42 -5.98 -16.14 18.22
N PHE A 43 -4.78 -16.72 18.29
CA PHE A 43 -4.58 -18.09 18.76
C PHE A 43 -5.14 -18.30 20.17
N PHE A 44 -4.82 -17.41 21.12
CA PHE A 44 -5.33 -17.54 22.48
C PHE A 44 -6.83 -17.34 22.60
N THR A 45 -7.39 -16.38 21.85
CA THR A 45 -8.85 -16.16 21.80
C THR A 45 -9.57 -17.40 21.27
N GLN A 46 -9.16 -17.94 20.12
CA GLN A 46 -9.77 -19.14 19.55
C GLN A 46 -9.55 -20.38 20.43
N LEU A 47 -8.39 -20.50 21.08
CA LEU A 47 -8.15 -21.60 22.03
C LEU A 47 -9.10 -21.53 23.23
N SER A 48 -9.37 -20.33 23.73
CA SER A 48 -10.32 -20.13 24.83
C SER A 48 -11.75 -20.47 24.40
N GLU A 49 -12.16 -20.02 23.22
CA GLU A 49 -13.48 -20.28 22.65
C GLU A 49 -13.69 -21.76 22.40
N PHE A 50 -12.74 -22.42 21.71
CA PHE A 50 -12.80 -23.86 21.44
C PHE A 50 -12.88 -24.70 22.71
N ARG A 51 -12.13 -24.33 23.78
CA ARG A 51 -12.24 -25.03 25.07
C ARG A 51 -13.62 -24.85 25.70
N SER A 52 -14.17 -23.64 25.65
CA SER A 52 -15.51 -23.35 26.17
C SER A 52 -16.58 -24.17 25.46
N GLU A 53 -16.50 -24.28 24.13
CA GLU A 53 -17.42 -25.09 23.32
C GLU A 53 -17.34 -26.58 23.69
N GLN A 54 -16.12 -27.11 23.84
CA GLN A 54 -15.93 -28.51 24.22
C GLN A 54 -16.48 -28.79 25.63
N GLU A 55 -16.29 -27.88 26.58
CA GLU A 55 -16.87 -28.00 27.93
C GLU A 55 -18.40 -27.98 27.90
N GLU A 56 -19.01 -27.07 27.13
CA GLU A 56 -20.46 -26.99 26.97
C GLU A 56 -21.04 -28.27 26.34
N HIS A 57 -20.30 -28.87 25.41
CA HIS A 57 -20.69 -30.09 24.71
C HIS A 57 -20.28 -31.38 25.46
N ASN A 58 -19.72 -31.28 26.67
CA ASN A 58 -19.16 -32.40 27.43
C ASN A 58 -18.12 -33.24 26.64
N GLN A 59 -17.35 -32.59 25.77
CA GLN A 59 -16.29 -33.19 24.99
C GLN A 59 -14.92 -32.94 25.63
N ALA A 60 -14.00 -33.88 25.46
CA ALA A 60 -12.61 -33.68 25.86
C ALA A 60 -11.90 -32.78 24.84
N PHE A 61 -11.08 -31.85 25.33
CA PHE A 61 -10.21 -31.06 24.47
C PHE A 61 -9.16 -31.95 23.79
N ALA A 62 -9.04 -31.84 22.46
CA ALA A 62 -8.01 -32.53 21.69
C ALA A 62 -7.30 -31.54 20.74
N TRP A 63 -5.97 -31.50 20.83
CA TRP A 63 -5.14 -30.67 19.94
C TRP A 63 -5.29 -31.03 18.46
N ALA A 64 -5.58 -32.29 18.17
CA ALA A 64 -5.78 -32.80 16.81
C ALA A 64 -6.99 -32.16 16.12
N ASP A 65 -7.99 -31.71 16.88
CA ASP A 65 -9.19 -31.05 16.36
C ASP A 65 -9.02 -29.52 16.34
N PHE A 66 -8.32 -28.98 17.34
CA PHE A 66 -8.08 -27.54 17.45
C PHE A 66 -7.20 -26.99 16.32
N PHE A 67 -6.05 -27.61 16.02
CA PHE A 67 -5.11 -27.05 15.03
C PHE A 67 -5.70 -26.93 13.61
N PRO A 68 -6.39 -27.95 13.07
CA PRO A 68 -7.09 -27.82 11.80
C PRO A 68 -8.13 -26.71 11.80
N THR A 69 -8.89 -26.57 12.90
CA THR A 69 -9.92 -25.54 13.06
C THR A 69 -9.31 -24.13 13.08
N PHE A 70 -8.27 -23.92 13.88
CA PHE A 70 -7.53 -22.66 13.96
C PHE A 70 -6.90 -22.27 12.61
N LEU A 71 -6.27 -23.23 11.93
CA LEU A 71 -5.67 -22.99 10.61
C LEU A 71 -6.73 -22.71 9.56
N ALA A 72 -7.85 -23.45 9.54
CA ALA A 72 -8.96 -23.21 8.64
C ALA A 72 -9.51 -21.79 8.82
N SER A 73 -9.81 -21.38 10.05
CA SER A 73 -10.25 -20.01 10.37
C SER A 73 -9.23 -18.94 9.93
N THR A 74 -7.94 -19.20 10.17
CA THR A 74 -6.86 -18.29 9.72
C THR A 74 -6.80 -18.18 8.19
N PHE A 75 -6.88 -19.30 7.48
CA PHE A 75 -6.82 -19.34 6.02
C PHE A 75 -8.09 -18.79 5.36
N GLU A 76 -9.27 -19.01 5.95
CA GLU A 76 -10.53 -18.42 5.49
C GLU A 76 -10.49 -16.89 5.63
N ASN A 77 -10.03 -16.38 6.78
CA ASN A 77 -9.84 -14.94 6.97
C ASN A 77 -8.85 -14.36 5.94
N TRP A 78 -7.72 -15.02 5.73
CA TRP A 78 -6.79 -14.59 4.69
C TRP A 78 -7.39 -14.67 3.29
N GLN A 79 -8.09 -15.75 2.96
CA GLN A 79 -8.74 -15.91 1.66
C GLN A 79 -9.70 -14.74 1.39
N SER A 80 -10.56 -14.39 2.35
CA SER A 80 -11.52 -13.31 2.17
C SER A 80 -10.84 -11.95 2.02
N GLU A 81 -9.82 -11.67 2.83
CA GLU A 81 -9.06 -10.41 2.73
C GLU A 81 -8.31 -10.30 1.40
N TRP A 82 -7.65 -11.36 0.93
CA TRP A 82 -6.98 -11.36 -0.39
C TRP A 82 -7.98 -11.17 -1.53
N LEU A 83 -9.11 -11.86 -1.47
CA LEU A 83 -10.16 -11.70 -2.48
C LEU A 83 -10.69 -10.26 -2.49
N GLN A 84 -10.92 -9.67 -1.31
CA GLN A 84 -11.32 -8.28 -1.16
C GLN A 84 -10.27 -7.33 -1.75
N LEU A 85 -8.99 -7.50 -1.43
CA LEU A 85 -7.91 -6.67 -1.97
C LEU A 85 -7.81 -6.77 -3.49
N VAL A 86 -7.92 -7.98 -4.06
CA VAL A 86 -7.92 -8.18 -5.51
C VAL A 86 -9.13 -7.51 -6.14
N PHE A 87 -10.32 -7.72 -5.59
CA PHE A 87 -11.54 -7.10 -6.10
C PHE A 87 -11.47 -5.58 -6.03
N GLN A 88 -11.02 -5.02 -4.91
CA GLN A 88 -10.81 -3.58 -4.74
C GLN A 88 -9.77 -3.05 -5.73
N ALA A 89 -8.66 -3.76 -5.95
CA ALA A 89 -7.66 -3.37 -6.94
C ALA A 89 -8.24 -3.36 -8.36
N ILE A 90 -9.05 -4.36 -8.72
CA ILE A 90 -9.76 -4.41 -10.01
C ILE A 90 -10.74 -3.24 -10.13
N LEU A 91 -11.55 -2.97 -9.09
CA LEU A 91 -12.46 -1.84 -9.08
C LEU A 91 -11.74 -0.51 -9.22
N LEU A 92 -10.64 -0.30 -8.49
CA LEU A 92 -9.84 0.91 -8.60
C LEU A 92 -9.18 1.05 -9.97
N LEU A 93 -8.70 -0.05 -10.56
CA LEU A 93 -8.12 -0.05 -11.90
C LEU A 93 -9.20 0.20 -12.97
N GLY A 94 -10.40 -0.36 -12.81
CA GLY A 94 -11.54 -0.14 -13.68
C GLY A 94 -12.07 1.29 -13.58
N ALA A 95 -12.23 1.81 -12.36
CA ALA A 95 -12.59 3.20 -12.09
C ALA A 95 -11.53 4.14 -12.65
N LYS A 96 -10.24 3.83 -12.50
CA LYS A 96 -9.15 4.55 -13.18
C LYS A 96 -9.41 4.57 -14.69
N HIS A 97 -9.64 3.43 -15.33
CA HIS A 97 -9.86 3.41 -16.77
C HIS A 97 -11.11 4.22 -17.20
N LEU A 98 -12.19 4.20 -16.40
CA LEU A 98 -13.41 4.95 -16.68
C LEU A 98 -13.22 6.46 -16.47
N ILE A 99 -12.61 6.87 -15.35
CA ILE A 99 -12.41 8.27 -14.96
C ILE A 99 -11.32 8.92 -15.81
N PHE A 100 -10.16 8.27 -15.99
CA PHE A 100 -9.06 8.85 -16.76
C PHE A 100 -9.35 8.93 -18.26
N ARG A 101 -10.29 8.13 -18.79
CA ARG A 101 -10.75 8.29 -20.18
C ARG A 101 -11.55 9.58 -20.33
N VAL A 102 -12.36 9.94 -19.34
CA VAL A 102 -13.07 11.22 -19.28
C VAL A 102 -12.09 12.39 -19.09
N ASP A 103 -11.07 12.23 -18.23
CA ASP A 103 -10.07 13.28 -18.00
C ASP A 103 -9.30 13.69 -19.27
N ALA A 104 -9.01 12.74 -20.17
CA ALA A 104 -8.29 13.05 -21.40
C ALA A 104 -9.11 13.96 -22.35
N GLU A 105 -10.40 13.67 -22.52
CA GLU A 105 -11.32 14.49 -23.34
C GLU A 105 -11.56 15.86 -22.70
N ASP A 106 -11.70 15.92 -21.37
CA ASP A 106 -11.89 17.17 -20.64
C ASP A 106 -10.62 18.06 -20.68
N MET A 107 -9.42 17.47 -20.66
CA MET A 107 -8.15 18.19 -20.80
C MET A 107 -8.01 18.84 -22.18
N GLU A 108 -8.32 18.10 -23.25
CA GLU A 108 -8.27 18.62 -24.63
C GLU A 108 -9.21 19.82 -24.81
N ARG A 109 -10.41 19.74 -24.21
CA ARG A 109 -11.37 20.84 -24.21
C ARG A 109 -10.89 22.04 -23.40
N LEU A 110 -10.16 21.81 -22.30
CA LEU A 110 -9.55 22.88 -21.51
C LEU A 110 -8.46 23.60 -22.31
N GLU A 111 -7.57 22.85 -22.97
CA GLU A 111 -6.49 23.40 -23.80
C GLU A 111 -7.05 24.24 -24.95
N ALA A 112 -8.08 23.73 -25.64
CA ALA A 112 -8.75 24.47 -26.72
C ALA A 112 -9.37 25.80 -26.26
N LYS A 113 -9.89 25.87 -25.01
CA LYS A 113 -10.41 27.13 -24.44
C LYS A 113 -9.29 28.10 -24.10
N VAL A 114 -8.20 27.61 -23.50
CA VAL A 114 -7.03 28.43 -23.16
C VAL A 114 -6.43 29.05 -24.42
N ASP A 115 -6.27 28.26 -25.48
CA ASP A 115 -5.77 28.72 -26.79
C ASP A 115 -6.64 29.81 -27.42
N LYS A 116 -7.96 29.70 -27.27
CA LYS A 116 -8.89 30.70 -27.80
C LYS A 116 -8.75 32.03 -27.05
N ILE A 117 -8.64 31.98 -25.73
CA ILE A 117 -8.43 33.18 -24.91
C ILE A 117 -7.10 33.84 -25.25
N ASN A 118 -6.03 33.05 -25.39
CA ASN A 118 -4.71 33.58 -25.71
C ASN A 118 -4.70 34.30 -27.07
N ARG A 119 -5.31 33.70 -28.11
CA ARG A 119 -5.48 34.33 -29.42
C ARG A 119 -6.31 35.63 -29.37
N GLN A 120 -7.34 35.70 -28.53
CA GLN A 120 -8.14 36.92 -28.37
C GLN A 120 -7.33 38.05 -27.72
N LEU A 121 -6.51 37.73 -26.72
CA LEU A 121 -5.62 38.70 -26.08
C LEU A 121 -4.58 39.25 -27.07
N GLU A 122 -3.95 38.38 -27.87
CA GLU A 122 -3.03 38.78 -28.93
C GLU A 122 -3.69 39.73 -29.94
N SER A 123 -4.91 39.40 -30.39
CA SER A 123 -5.66 40.26 -31.32
C SER A 123 -6.07 41.60 -30.73
N THR A 124 -6.28 41.67 -29.40
CA THR A 124 -6.68 42.91 -28.71
C THR A 124 -5.47 43.82 -28.45
N GLN A 125 -4.26 43.25 -28.28
CA GLN A 125 -3.04 44.05 -28.13
C GLN A 125 -2.47 44.57 -29.46
N GLN A 126 -2.93 44.07 -30.61
CA GLN A 126 -2.49 44.52 -31.93
C GLN A 126 -3.29 45.70 -32.52
N THR A 127 -4.39 46.11 -31.88
CA THR A 127 -5.15 47.33 -32.18
C THR A 127 -4.80 48.46 -31.22
#